data_AF-V8N1K1-F1
#
_entry.id   AF-V8N1K1-F1
#
_cell.length_a   1.000
_cell.length_b   1.000
_cell.length_c   1.000
_cell.angle_alpha   90.00
_cell.angle_beta   90.00
_cell.angle_gamma   90.00
#
_symmetry.space_group_name_H-M   'P 1'
#
loop_
_entity.id
_entity.type
_entity.pdbx_description
1 polymer ?
#
loop_
_entity_poly.entity_id
_entity_poly.type
_entity_poly.pdbx_seq_one_letter_code
_entity_poly.pdbx_strand_id
1 'polypeptide(L)' 'ASVPFAVIGSNQLIEVKGKKIRGRLYPWGVVEVENPEHNDFLKLRTMLV' A
#
# COMPACT_ATOMS: atom_id res chain seq x y z
N ALA A 1 11.53 -16.75 -7.84
CA ALA A 1 12.22 -15.45 -7.88
C ALA A 1 11.16 -14.36 -7.67
N SER A 2 11.26 -13.53 -6.64
CA SER A 2 10.25 -12.50 -6.31
C SER A 2 10.92 -11.14 -6.12
N VAL A 3 11.71 -10.74 -7.12
CA VAL A 3 12.37 -9.44 -7.22
C VAL A 3 12.28 -9.05 -8.70
N PRO A 4 11.82 -7.85 -9.08
CA PRO A 4 11.65 -6.61 -8.29
C PRO A 4 10.33 -6.53 -7.49
N PHE A 5 10.37 -5.85 -6.33
CA PHE A 5 9.18 -5.57 -5.51
C PHE A 5 8.40 -4.39 -6.09
N ALA A 6 7.10 -4.59 -6.35
CA ALA A 6 6.22 -3.50 -6.75
C ALA A 6 5.67 -2.83 -5.48
N VAL A 7 6.32 -1.76 -5.02
CA VAL A 7 5.93 -1.05 -3.80
C VAL A 7 5.29 0.30 -4.10
N ILE A 8 4.33 0.67 -3.27
CA ILE A 8 3.66 1.96 -3.34
C ILE A 8 3.84 2.66 -2.00
N GLY A 9 4.40 3.86 -2.02
CA GLY A 9 4.58 4.70 -0.83
C GLY A 9 3.51 5.78 -0.74
N SER A 10 2.92 5.94 0.44
CA SER A 10 2.07 7.09 0.76
C SER A 10 2.20 7.47 2.22
N ASN A 11 2.39 8.77 2.47
CA ASN A 11 2.30 9.37 3.80
C ASN A 11 0.90 9.93 4.08
N GLN A 12 0.01 9.91 3.08
CA GLN A 12 -1.33 10.45 3.20
C GLN A 12 -2.25 9.42 3.85
N LEU A 13 -2.92 9.85 4.92
CA LEU A 13 -3.96 9.09 5.60
C LEU A 13 -5.29 9.42 4.93
N ILE A 14 -5.96 8.39 4.44
CA ILE A 14 -7.27 8.48 3.83
C ILE A 14 -8.26 7.64 4.64
N GLU A 15 -9.49 8.09 4.72
CA GLU A 15 -10.54 7.35 5.42
C GLU A 15 -11.29 6.47 4.41
N VAL A 16 -11.12 5.15 4.53
CA VAL A 16 -11.80 4.16 3.70
C VAL A 16 -12.55 3.22 4.61
N LYS A 17 -13.87 3.08 4.39
CA LYS A 17 -14.75 2.21 5.20
C LYS A 17 -14.66 2.50 6.71
N GLY A 18 -14.51 3.77 7.09
CA GLY A 18 -14.42 4.22 8.49
C GLY A 18 -13.08 3.92 9.18
N LYS A 19 -12.07 3.42 8.45
CA LYS A 19 -10.71 3.24 8.95
C LYS A 19 -9.76 4.21 8.26
N LYS A 20 -8.89 4.85 9.04
CA LYS A 20 -7.80 5.67 8.51
C LYS A 20 -6.68 4.75 8.08
N ILE A 21 -6.48 4.64 6.77
CA ILE A 21 -5.43 3.82 6.16
C ILE A 21 -4.46 4.72 5.40
N ARG A 22 -3.22 4.25 5.23
CA ARG A 22 -2.24 4.95 4.37
C ARG A 22 -2.49 4.55 2.92
N GLY A 23 -2.73 5.53 2.07
CA GLY A 23 -3.13 5.27 0.70
C GLY A 23 -3.01 6.49 -0.21
N ARG A 24 -3.17 6.26 -1.51
CA ARG A 24 -3.28 7.31 -2.52
C ARG A 24 -4.69 7.32 -3.08
N LEU A 25 -5.33 8.49 -3.05
CA LEU A 25 -6.63 8.69 -3.66
C LEU A 25 -6.43 9.22 -5.07
N TYR A 26 -7.00 8.53 -6.05
CA TYR A 26 -7.11 8.97 -7.42
C TYR A 26 -8.59 9.12 -7.81
N PRO A 27 -8.92 9.93 -8.83
CA PRO A 27 -10.30 10.04 -9.33
C PRO A 27 -10.92 8.71 -9.79
N TRP A 28 -10.09 7.74 -10.20
CA TRP A 28 -10.51 6.41 -10.64
C TRP A 28 -10.51 5.34 -9.53
N GLY A 29 -10.06 5.67 -8.32
CA GLY A 29 -10.02 4.70 -7.23
C GLY A 29 -8.99 5.02 -6.16
N VAL A 30 -8.96 4.15 -5.17
CA VAL A 30 -8.10 4.30 -4.00
C VAL A 30 -7.08 3.17 -3.94
N VAL A 31 -5.81 3.54 -3.79
CA VAL A 31 -4.72 2.58 -3.67
C VAL A 31 -4.24 2.54 -2.23
N GLU A 32 -4.58 1.45 -1.55
CA GLU A 32 -4.15 1.17 -0.18
C GLU A 32 -2.70 0.66 -0.14
N VAL A 33 -1.84 1.27 0.67
CA VAL A 33 -0.43 0.88 0.81
C VAL A 33 -0.27 -0.41 1.61
N GLU A 34 -1.17 -0.67 2.56
CA GLU A 34 -1.10 -1.87 3.40
C GLU A 34 -1.85 -3.08 2.81
N ASN A 35 -2.48 -2.93 1.65
CA ASN A 35 -3.17 -4.01 0.98
C ASN A 35 -2.19 -4.84 0.11
N PRO A 36 -1.97 -6.13 0.43
CA PRO A 36 -1.07 -7.00 -0.32
C PRO A 36 -1.52 -7.29 -1.76
N GLU A 37 -2.79 -7.06 -2.10
CA GLU A 37 -3.28 -7.19 -3.48
C GLU A 37 -2.84 -6.02 -4.38
N HIS A 38 -2.54 -4.87 -3.79
CA HIS A 38 -2.13 -3.66 -4.53
C HIS A 38 -0.63 -3.50 -4.64
N ASN A 39 0.13 -4.05 -3.70
CA ASN A 39 1.57 -3.86 -3.65
C ASN A 39 2.27 -4.89 -2.75
N ASP A 40 3.57 -5.06 -2.97
CA ASP A 40 4.44 -5.98 -2.22
C ASP A 40 5.10 -5.32 -1.00
N PHE A 41 4.60 -4.19 -0.50
CA PHE A 41 5.17 -3.48 0.66
C PHE A 41 5.25 -4.38 1.88
N LEU A 42 4.25 -5.25 2.09
CA LEU A 42 4.27 -6.21 3.20
C LEU A 42 5.45 -7.18 3.08
N LYS A 43 5.75 -7.66 1.85
CA LYS A 43 6.88 -8.56 1.59
C LYS A 43 8.22 -7.84 1.77
N LEU A 44 8.31 -6.56 1.32
CA LEU A 44 9.50 -5.73 1.55
C LEU A 44 9.74 -5.51 3.05
N ARG A 45 8.69 -5.18 3.83
CA ARG A 45 8.78 -5.01 5.28
C ARG A 45 9.26 -6.28 5.98
N THR A 46 8.73 -7.44 5.61
CA THR A 46 9.14 -8.72 6.21
C THR A 46 10.58 -9.11 5.87
N MET A 47 11.12 -8.67 4.74
CA MET A 47 12.52 -8.92 4.39
C MET A 47 13.50 -8.05 5.18
N LEU A 48 13.09 -6.83 5.56
CA LEU A 48 13.93 -5.84 6.26
C LEU A 48 13.91 -5.96 7.79
N VAL A 49 12.95 -6.69 8.36
CA VAL A 49 12.76 -6.89 9.80
C VAL A 49 13.29 -8.25 10.23
#